data_AF-A0A4D6GTW7-F1
#
_entry.id   AF-A0A4D6GTW7-F1
#
_cell.length_a   1.000
_cell.length_b   1.000
_cell.length_c   1.000
_cell.angle_alpha   90.00
_cell.angle_beta   90.00
_cell.angle_gamma   90.00
#
_symmetry.space_group_name_H-M   'P 1'
#
loop_
_entity.id
_entity.type
_entity.pdbx_description
1 polymer ?
#
loop_
_entity_poly.entity_id
_entity_poly.type
_entity_poly.pdbx_seq_one_letter_code
_entity_poly.pdbx_strand_id
1 'polypeptide(L)'
;MSEDADNSGEQAAEATDTQDHTETDAESEASEATERSEDVVVDLDSAAAYEQRVDELEAVVEEQREQIEELEDLMLDLSVRAADDKGMGVCPECHGPVEKIDPWFGATRIECRRCGEVYHEY
;
A
#
# COMPACT_ATOMS: atom_id res chain seq x y z
N MET A 1 -7.53 60.84 11.73
CA MET A 1 -6.95 60.94 13.07
C MET A 1 -6.62 59.52 13.48
N SER A 2 -5.54 58.95 12.91
CA SER A 2 -4.14 59.11 13.32
C SER A 2 -3.86 58.32 14.59
N GLU A 3 -3.16 57.20 14.43
CA GLU A 3 -2.17 56.66 15.36
C GLU A 3 -1.26 55.70 14.58
N ASP A 4 -0.03 56.15 14.38
CA ASP A 4 1.13 55.47 13.83
C ASP A 4 1.78 54.53 14.87
N ALA A 5 2.37 53.43 14.40
CA ALA A 5 3.64 52.83 14.88
C ALA A 5 3.93 51.59 14.01
N ASP A 6 4.83 51.68 13.01
CA ASP A 6 6.28 51.38 13.08
C ASP A 6 6.57 49.99 13.69
N ASN A 7 6.92 48.99 12.88
CA ASN A 7 8.30 48.69 12.44
C ASN A 7 9.09 47.87 13.47
N SER A 8 9.32 46.59 13.13
CA SER A 8 10.51 45.77 13.44
C SER A 8 10.31 44.50 12.60
N GLY A 9 11.17 44.15 11.63
CA GLY A 9 12.53 43.69 11.89
C GLY A 9 12.43 42.37 12.67
N GLU A 10 12.77 41.19 12.18
CA GLU A 10 13.96 40.85 11.41
C GLU A 10 13.77 39.43 10.86
N GLN A 11 14.46 39.14 9.76
CA GLN A 11 14.74 37.78 9.30
C GLN A 11 15.73 37.12 10.27
N ALA A 12 15.59 35.82 10.53
CA ALA A 12 16.73 34.97 10.87
C ALA A 12 16.44 33.53 10.43
N ALA A 13 16.98 33.19 9.27
CA ALA A 13 17.45 31.84 9.02
C ALA A 13 18.74 31.67 9.84
N GLU A 14 18.80 30.63 10.67
CA GLU A 14 20.00 30.17 11.35
C GLU A 14 19.97 28.64 11.19
N ALA A 15 20.58 28.05 10.16
CA ALA A 15 22.02 27.92 9.90
C ALA A 15 22.77 27.33 11.11
N THR A 16 22.81 25.99 11.12
CA THR A 16 23.98 25.17 11.44
C THR A 16 24.79 25.55 12.69
N ASP A 17 24.62 24.79 13.77
CA ASP A 17 25.72 24.57 14.72
C ASP A 17 25.99 23.06 14.80
N THR A 18 26.97 22.64 14.00
CA THR A 18 27.68 21.39 14.15
C THR A 18 28.50 21.46 15.42
N GLN A 19 28.04 20.82 16.49
CA GLN A 19 28.92 20.41 17.58
C GLN A 19 29.22 18.92 17.43
N ASP A 20 30.31 18.71 16.70
CA ASP A 20 31.13 17.51 16.76
C ASP A 20 31.65 17.37 18.20
N HIS A 21 31.09 16.43 18.95
CA HIS A 21 31.69 15.93 20.18
C HIS A 21 32.19 14.52 19.90
N THR A 22 33.29 14.43 19.17
CA THR A 22 34.16 13.25 19.18
C THR A 22 35.35 13.51 20.12
N GLU A 23 35.10 13.40 21.44
CA GLU A 23 36.21 13.13 22.37
C GLU A 23 36.60 11.67 22.19
N THR A 24 37.61 11.49 21.34
CA THR A 24 38.25 10.21 21.08
C THR A 24 39.18 9.92 22.26
N ASP A 25 38.66 9.30 23.32
CA ASP A 25 39.48 8.64 24.32
C ASP A 25 40.02 7.34 23.71
N ALA A 26 41.14 7.50 23.01
CA ALA A 26 42.01 6.41 22.60
C ALA A 26 42.83 5.95 23.82
N GLU A 27 42.15 5.43 24.85
CA GLU A 27 42.81 4.62 25.86
C GLU A 27 42.81 3.17 25.40
N SER A 28 44.03 2.77 25.07
CA SER A 28 44.52 1.45 24.73
C SER A 28 44.03 0.35 25.68
N GLU A 29 42.87 -0.22 25.39
CA GLU A 29 42.51 -1.60 25.78
C GLU A 29 42.89 -2.56 24.63
N ALA A 30 44.16 -2.49 24.23
CA ALA A 30 44.81 -3.58 23.50
C ALA A 30 45.19 -4.67 24.51
N SER A 31 44.20 -5.38 25.03
CA SER A 31 44.37 -6.64 25.74
C SER A 31 43.06 -7.42 25.62
N GLU A 32 43.17 -8.67 25.18
CA GLU A 32 42.06 -9.61 24.89
C GLU A 32 41.43 -9.52 23.48
N ALA A 33 42.23 -9.25 22.46
CA ALA A 33 41.93 -9.68 21.07
C ALA A 33 42.33 -11.16 20.85
N THR A 34 41.93 -12.04 21.75
CA THR A 34 42.03 -13.51 21.75
C THR A 34 41.25 -13.85 23.02
N GLU A 35 39.93 -14.07 23.00
CA GLU A 35 39.28 -15.36 22.87
C GLU A 35 37.78 -15.15 22.58
N ARG A 36 37.38 -15.01 21.31
CA ARG A 36 35.97 -15.19 20.93
C ARG A 36 35.85 -15.87 19.58
N SER A 37 36.61 -16.95 19.40
CA SER A 37 36.08 -18.08 18.62
C SER A 37 35.13 -18.85 19.54
N GLU A 38 34.06 -18.19 19.98
CA GLU A 38 32.90 -18.94 20.44
C GLU A 38 32.38 -19.61 19.18
N ASP A 39 32.55 -20.93 19.14
CA ASP A 39 32.01 -21.78 18.10
C ASP A 39 30.50 -21.50 18.03
N VAL A 40 30.07 -20.72 17.03
CA VAL A 40 28.65 -20.42 16.83
C VAL A 40 28.01 -21.71 16.36
N VAL A 41 27.43 -22.45 17.31
CA VAL A 41 26.70 -23.68 17.02
C VAL A 41 25.38 -23.30 16.35
N VAL A 42 25.34 -23.42 15.03
CA VAL A 42 24.12 -23.25 14.24
C VAL A 42 23.25 -24.48 14.42
N ASP A 43 22.07 -24.29 15.01
CA ASP A 43 21.07 -25.35 15.12
C ASP A 43 20.41 -25.58 13.76
N LEU A 44 20.93 -26.56 13.03
CA LEU A 44 20.44 -26.97 11.71
C LEU A 44 19.02 -27.55 11.79
N ASP A 45 18.62 -28.15 12.91
CA ASP A 45 17.28 -28.68 13.10
C ASP A 45 16.27 -27.53 13.25
N SER A 46 16.64 -26.49 13.99
CA SER A 46 15.87 -25.25 14.04
C SER A 46 15.79 -24.58 12.67
N ALA A 47 16.90 -24.47 11.93
CA ALA A 47 16.93 -23.87 10.59
C ALA A 47 15.99 -24.61 9.62
N ALA A 48 16.05 -25.95 9.58
CA ALA A 48 15.17 -26.76 8.75
C ALA A 48 13.68 -26.61 9.15
N ALA A 49 13.38 -26.50 10.45
CA ALA A 49 12.02 -26.24 10.92
C ALA A 49 11.52 -24.81 10.63
N TYR A 50 12.42 -23.85 10.43
CA TYR A 50 12.06 -22.51 9.94
C TYR A 50 11.79 -22.54 8.44
N GLU A 51 12.64 -23.18 7.64
CA GLU A 51 12.43 -23.35 6.20
C GLU A 51 11.07 -24.00 5.91
N GLN A 52 10.75 -25.10 6.60
CA GLN A 52 9.46 -25.78 6.43
C GLN A 52 8.26 -24.89 6.77
N ARG A 53 8.38 -24.02 7.78
CA ARG A 53 7.33 -23.07 8.14
C ARG A 53 7.19 -21.94 7.13
N VAL A 54 8.29 -21.50 6.53
CA VAL A 54 8.27 -20.51 5.45
C VAL A 54 7.57 -21.11 4.23
N ASP A 55 7.92 -22.33 3.83
CA ASP A 55 7.27 -23.01 2.70
C ASP A 55 5.75 -23.16 2.92
N GLU A 56 5.33 -23.53 4.13
CA GLU A 56 3.91 -23.64 4.49
C GLU A 56 3.20 -22.28 4.42
N LEU A 57 3.83 -21.22 4.94
CA LEU A 57 3.26 -19.87 4.89
C LEU A 57 3.18 -19.35 3.45
N GLU A 58 4.18 -19.58 2.62
CA GLU A 58 4.17 -19.21 1.21
C GLU A 58 3.04 -19.92 0.46
N ALA A 59 2.85 -21.22 0.71
CA ALA A 59 1.74 -21.98 0.12
C ALA A 59 0.38 -21.42 0.52
N VAL A 60 0.18 -21.07 1.81
CA VAL A 60 -1.07 -20.47 2.30
C VAL A 60 -1.30 -19.09 1.70
N VAL A 61 -0.25 -18.28 1.55
CA VAL A 61 -0.35 -16.94 0.94
C VAL A 61 -0.78 -17.04 -0.52
N GLU A 62 -0.22 -17.99 -1.28
CA GLU A 62 -0.60 -18.18 -2.67
C GLU A 62 -2.06 -18.67 -2.79
N GLU A 63 -2.48 -19.62 -1.96
CA GLU A 63 -3.87 -20.08 -1.92
C GLU A 63 -4.83 -18.95 -1.55
N GLN A 64 -4.47 -18.11 -0.56
CA GLN A 64 -5.27 -16.95 -0.19
C GLN A 64 -5.36 -15.93 -1.32
N ARG A 65 -4.28 -15.74 -2.08
CA ARG A 65 -4.28 -14.83 -3.23
C ARG A 65 -5.25 -15.31 -4.30
N GLU A 66 -5.23 -16.58 -4.65
CA GLU A 66 -6.16 -17.16 -5.63
C GLU A 66 -7.63 -17.00 -5.18
N GLN A 67 -7.92 -17.24 -3.89
CA GLN A 67 -9.26 -17.04 -3.33
C GLN A 67 -9.70 -15.58 -3.38
N ILE A 68 -8.79 -14.63 -3.10
CA ILE A 68 -9.08 -13.20 -3.19
C ILE A 68 -9.42 -12.82 -4.63
N GLU A 69 -8.63 -13.27 -5.61
CA GLU A 69 -8.87 -13.00 -7.03
C GLU A 69 -10.25 -13.53 -7.47
N GLU A 70 -10.65 -14.75 -7.06
CA GLU A 70 -11.99 -15.29 -7.33
C GLU A 70 -13.11 -14.47 -6.67
N LEU A 71 -12.90 -14.05 -5.41
CA LEU A 71 -13.86 -13.24 -4.66
C LEU A 71 -14.03 -11.84 -5.27
N GLU A 72 -12.94 -11.23 -5.74
CA GLU A 72 -12.97 -9.94 -6.42
C GLU A 72 -13.77 -10.01 -7.72
N ASP A 73 -13.56 -11.04 -8.53
CA ASP A 73 -14.33 -11.28 -9.76
C ASP A 73 -15.84 -11.46 -9.45
N LEU A 74 -16.17 -12.24 -8.43
CA LEU A 74 -17.57 -12.44 -8.01
C LEU A 74 -18.22 -11.15 -7.51
N MET A 75 -17.50 -10.34 -6.73
CA MET A 75 -17.95 -9.03 -6.25
C MET A 75 -18.20 -8.07 -7.41
N LEU A 76 -17.33 -8.06 -8.43
CA LEU A 76 -17.49 -7.22 -9.61
C LEU A 76 -18.76 -7.59 -10.40
N ASP A 77 -19.02 -8.87 -10.62
CA ASP A 77 -20.25 -9.36 -11.28
C ASP A 77 -21.52 -8.99 -10.49
N LEU A 78 -21.48 -9.08 -9.16
CA LEU A 78 -22.58 -8.62 -8.30
C LEU A 78 -22.78 -7.10 -8.37
N SER A 79 -21.70 -6.33 -8.48
CA SER A 79 -21.78 -4.86 -8.59
C SER A 79 -22.46 -4.42 -9.88
N VAL A 80 -22.27 -5.13 -10.98
CA VAL A 80 -22.97 -4.89 -12.26
C VAL A 80 -24.46 -5.12 -12.10
N ARG A 81 -24.87 -6.22 -11.44
CA ARG A 81 -26.30 -6.47 -11.16
C ARG A 81 -26.91 -5.48 -10.18
N ALA A 82 -26.16 -5.00 -9.18
CA ALA A 82 -26.63 -3.95 -8.27
C ALA A 82 -26.87 -2.61 -8.99
N ALA A 83 -26.13 -2.34 -10.08
CA ALA A 83 -26.33 -1.19 -10.95
C ALA A 83 -27.70 -1.19 -11.63
N ASP A 84 -28.27 -2.38 -11.86
CA ASP A 84 -29.58 -2.55 -12.49
C ASP A 84 -30.72 -1.95 -11.65
N ASP A 85 -30.63 -2.06 -10.32
CA ASP A 85 -31.69 -1.69 -9.39
C ASP A 85 -31.50 -0.26 -8.79
N LYS A 86 -30.25 0.22 -8.63
CA LYS A 86 -29.93 1.53 -8.01
C LYS A 86 -29.05 2.48 -8.85
N GLY A 87 -28.71 2.12 -10.09
CA GLY A 87 -28.15 3.05 -11.08
C GLY A 87 -26.64 3.30 -11.02
N MET A 88 -25.88 2.58 -10.19
CA MET A 88 -24.42 2.71 -10.15
C MET A 88 -23.76 1.35 -9.84
N GLY A 89 -22.90 0.89 -10.75
CA GLY A 89 -22.05 -0.29 -10.56
C GLY A 89 -20.67 -0.11 -11.17
N VAL A 90 -19.84 -1.15 -11.09
CA VAL A 90 -18.46 -1.13 -11.59
C VAL A 90 -18.32 -2.16 -12.70
N CYS A 91 -17.73 -1.75 -13.82
CA CYS A 91 -17.45 -2.59 -14.97
C CYS A 91 -16.33 -3.59 -14.63
N PRO A 92 -16.52 -4.91 -14.80
CA PRO A 92 -15.49 -5.91 -14.54
C PRO A 92 -14.28 -5.77 -15.47
N GLU A 93 -14.48 -5.29 -16.71
CA GLU A 93 -13.41 -5.23 -17.72
C GLU A 93 -12.43 -4.07 -17.49
N CYS A 94 -12.93 -2.91 -17.05
CA CYS A 94 -12.12 -1.69 -17.00
C CYS A 94 -12.24 -0.91 -15.69
N HIS A 95 -12.92 -1.46 -14.70
CA HIS A 95 -13.21 -0.84 -13.40
C HIS A 95 -13.80 0.57 -13.55
N GLY A 96 -14.57 0.79 -14.62
CA GLY A 96 -15.26 2.04 -14.93
C GLY A 96 -16.68 2.07 -14.38
N PRO A 97 -17.28 3.26 -14.23
CA PRO A 97 -18.67 3.35 -13.76
C PRO A 97 -19.63 2.78 -14.81
N VAL A 98 -20.58 1.98 -14.32
CA VAL A 98 -21.71 1.41 -15.08
C VAL A 98 -22.97 2.13 -14.67
N GLU A 99 -23.70 2.66 -15.65
CA GLU A 99 -24.90 3.47 -15.45
C GLU A 99 -26.03 3.00 -16.38
N LYS A 100 -27.26 3.18 -15.91
CA LYS A 100 -28.46 3.02 -16.73
C LYS A 100 -28.67 4.28 -17.57
N ILE A 101 -28.81 4.08 -18.87
CA ILE A 101 -29.09 5.14 -19.84
C ILE A 101 -30.49 4.95 -20.38
N ASP A 102 -31.34 5.94 -20.11
CA ASP A 102 -32.70 6.05 -20.62
C ASP A 102 -32.75 7.16 -21.69
N PRO A 103 -32.45 6.85 -22.96
CA PRO A 103 -32.51 7.85 -24.03
C PRO A 103 -33.97 8.22 -24.34
N TRP A 104 -34.23 9.49 -24.68
CA TRP A 104 -35.58 9.95 -25.05
C TRP A 104 -36.11 9.23 -26.31
N PHE A 105 -35.22 8.73 -27.16
CA PHE A 105 -35.55 7.86 -28.28
C PHE A 105 -34.58 6.67 -28.27
N GLY A 106 -35.09 5.48 -27.91
CA GLY A 106 -34.30 4.24 -27.89
C GLY A 106 -34.70 3.31 -26.75
N ALA A 107 -34.14 2.10 -26.77
CA ALA A 107 -34.20 1.15 -25.66
C ALA A 107 -33.33 1.64 -24.50
N THR A 108 -33.80 1.41 -23.28
CA THR A 108 -33.00 1.65 -22.09
C THR A 108 -31.89 0.61 -22.02
N ARG A 109 -30.67 1.03 -21.65
CA ARG A 109 -29.53 0.11 -21.57
C ARG A 109 -28.63 0.40 -20.40
N ILE A 110 -27.90 -0.60 -19.96
CA ILE A 110 -26.86 -0.49 -18.95
C ILE A 110 -25.51 -0.56 -19.65
N GLU A 111 -24.75 0.53 -19.61
CA GLU A 111 -23.45 0.62 -20.27
C GLU A 111 -22.34 1.12 -19.34
N CYS A 112 -21.11 0.67 -19.58
CA CYS A 112 -19.93 1.27 -18.96
C CYS A 112 -19.56 2.58 -19.66
N ARG A 113 -19.41 3.67 -18.90
CA ARG A 113 -19.01 4.98 -19.43
C ARG A 113 -17.56 5.07 -19.90
N ARG A 114 -16.71 4.10 -19.53
CA ARG A 114 -15.28 4.08 -19.86
C ARG A 114 -14.98 3.24 -21.08
N CYS A 115 -15.36 1.96 -21.09
CA CYS A 115 -15.09 1.06 -22.22
C CYS A 115 -16.26 0.93 -23.22
N GLY A 116 -17.48 1.34 -22.85
CA GLY A 116 -18.66 1.26 -23.71
C GLY A 116 -19.34 -0.11 -23.76
N GLU A 117 -18.91 -1.07 -22.94
CA GLU A 117 -19.52 -2.40 -22.85
C GLU A 117 -20.99 -2.29 -22.41
N VAL A 118 -21.88 -3.06 -23.06
CA VAL A 118 -23.33 -3.07 -22.79
C VAL A 118 -23.71 -4.37 -22.11
N TYR A 119 -24.23 -4.29 -20.90
CA TYR A 119 -24.55 -5.46 -20.06
C TYR A 119 -26.00 -5.89 -20.19
N HIS A 120 -26.92 -4.95 -20.45
CA HIS A 120 -28.34 -5.25 -20.62
C HIS A 120 -29.02 -4.18 -21.50
N GLU A 121 -29.96 -4.62 -22.33
CA GLU A 121 -30.85 -3.77 -23.13
C GLU A 121 -32.31 -4.13 -22.80
N TYR A 122 -33.19 -3.14 -22.70
CA TYR A 122 -34.58 -3.24 -22.22
C TYR A 122 -35.60 -2.90 -23.30
#